data_AF-A0A5K4F922-F1
#
_entry.id   AF-A0A5K4F922-F1
#
_cell.length_a   1.000
_cell.length_b   1.000
_cell.length_c   1.000
_cell.angle_alpha   90.00
_cell.angle_beta   90.00
_cell.angle_gamma   90.00
#
_symmetry.space_group_name_H-M   'P 1'
#
loop_
_entity.id
_entity.type
_entity.pdbx_description
1 polymer ?
#
loop_
_entity_poly.entity_id
_entity_poly.type
_entity_poly.pdbx_seq_one_letter_code
_entity_poly.pdbx_strand_id
1 'polypeptide(L)' 'MLKYVYYKILRYPSRFVGAAAASAFAFEFLFFNGLDKIYFHVNKGLLFKDVMASIKQKEEEE' A
#
# COMPACT_ATOMS: atom_id res chain seq x y z
N MET A 1 -12.93 -7.27 24.05
CA MET A 1 -12.79 -6.49 22.79
C MET A 1 -13.78 -6.92 21.70
N LEU A 2 -13.82 -8.22 21.34
CA LEU A 2 -14.70 -8.75 20.28
C LEU A 2 -16.18 -8.37 20.42
N LYS A 3 -16.72 -8.48 21.65
CA LYS A 3 -18.11 -8.14 21.96
C LYS A 3 -18.45 -6.67 21.67
N TYR A 4 -17.50 -5.76 21.92
CA TYR A 4 -17.65 -4.33 21.65
C TYR A 4 -17.71 -4.05 20.15
N VAL A 5 -16.80 -4.64 19.38
CA VAL A 5 -16.76 -4.54 17.91
C VAL A 5 -18.05 -5.07 17.30
N TYR A 6 -18.54 -6.22 17.78
CA TYR A 6 -19.80 -6.78 17.31
C TYR A 6 -20.97 -5.83 17.53
N TYR A 7 -21.17 -5.32 18.75
CA TYR A 7 -22.31 -4.44 19.03
C TYR A 7 -22.23 -3.08 18.35
N LYS A 8 -21.03 -2.54 18.14
CA LYS A 8 -20.83 -1.22 17.51
C LYS A 8 -20.93 -1.28 15.99
N ILE A 9 -20.32 -2.29 15.37
CA ILE A 9 -20.06 -2.33 13.93
C ILE A 9 -20.83 -3.47 13.25
N LEU A 10 -20.71 -4.70 13.75
CA LEU A 10 -21.20 -5.89 13.04
C LEU A 10 -22.70 -6.18 13.25
N ARG A 11 -23.31 -5.66 14.33
CA ARG A 11 -24.70 -5.98 14.71
C ARG A 11 -25.74 -5.44 13.71
N TYR A 12 -25.47 -4.30 13.09
CA TYR A 12 -26.40 -3.67 12.16
C TYR A 12 -25.85 -3.78 10.73
N PRO A 13 -26.57 -4.43 9.80
CA PRO A 13 -26.08 -4.67 8.44
C PRO A 13 -25.61 -3.39 7.72
N SER A 14 -26.30 -2.26 7.88
CA SER A 14 -25.89 -0.99 7.29
C SER A 14 -24.54 -0.48 7.80
N ARG A 15 -24.29 -0.60 9.12
CA ARG A 15 -22.99 -0.23 9.72
C ARG A 15 -21.89 -1.22 9.33
N PHE A 16 -22.24 -2.49 9.23
CA PHE A 16 -21.32 -3.53 8.76
C PHE A 16 -20.85 -3.25 7.33
N VAL A 17 -21.78 -2.98 6.41
CA VAL A 17 -21.45 -2.66 5.01
C VAL A 17 -20.59 -1.40 4.92
N GLY A 18 -20.93 -0.35 5.67
CA GLY A 18 -20.11 0.87 5.72
C GLY A 18 -18.71 0.62 6.26
N ALA A 19 -18.58 -0.15 7.33
CA ALA A 19 -17.27 -0.50 7.89
C ALA A 19 -16.46 -1.41 6.96
N ALA A 20 -17.10 -2.37 6.29
CA ALA A 20 -16.47 -3.24 5.30
C ALA A 20 -15.91 -2.40 4.14
N ALA A 21 -16.71 -1.49 3.58
CA ALA A 21 -16.27 -0.59 2.52
C ALA A 21 -15.09 0.30 2.97
N ALA A 22 -15.21 0.95 4.13
CA ALA A 22 -14.13 1.79 4.66
C ALA A 22 -12.85 0.98 4.91
N SER A 23 -12.98 -0.24 5.44
CA SER A 23 -11.84 -1.12 5.68
C SER A 23 -11.20 -1.61 4.38
N ALA A 24 -11.99 -1.84 3.33
CA ALA A 24 -11.49 -2.23 2.01
C ALA A 24 -10.63 -1.12 1.41
N PHE A 25 -11.11 0.13 1.41
CA PHE A 25 -10.33 1.28 0.91
C PHE A 25 -9.03 1.49 1.70
N ALA A 26 -9.11 1.41 3.04
CA ALA A 26 -7.93 1.53 3.88
C ALA A 26 -6.93 0.39 3.64
N PHE A 27 -7.42 -0.84 3.51
CA PHE A 27 -6.60 -2.02 3.23
C PHE A 27 -5.93 -1.91 1.87
N GLU A 28 -6.68 -1.55 0.83
CA GLU A 28 -6.17 -1.38 -0.53
C GLU A 28 -5.01 -0.38 -0.56
N PHE A 29 -5.19 0.79 0.06
CA PHE A 29 -4.15 1.82 0.14
C PHE A 29 -2.89 1.31 0.87
N LEU A 30 -3.06 0.66 2.02
CA LEU A 30 -1.93 0.17 2.80
C LEU A 30 -1.22 -1.00 2.11
N PHE A 31 -1.98 -1.90 1.49
CA PHE A 31 -1.46 -3.10 0.86
C PHE A 31 -0.67 -2.75 -0.40
N PHE A 32 -1.21 -1.90 -1.28
CA PHE A 32 -0.47 -1.47 -2.47
C PHE A 32 0.79 -0.69 -2.12
N ASN A 33 0.71 0.28 -1.20
CA ASN A 33 1.91 1.01 -0.76
C ASN A 33 2.95 0.09 -0.11
N GLY A 34 2.50 -0.91 0.65
CA GLY A 34 3.37 -1.90 1.27
C GLY A 34 4.06 -2.80 0.24
N LEU A 35 3.29 -3.37 -0.69
CA LEU A 35 3.81 -4.21 -1.76
C LEU A 35 4.75 -3.45 -2.68
N ASP A 36 4.41 -2.22 -3.07
CA ASP A 36 5.27 -1.39 -3.91
C ASP A 36 6.60 -1.10 -3.21
N LYS A 37 6.59 -0.79 -1.91
CA LYS A 37 7.83 -0.61 -1.15
C LYS A 37 8.69 -1.87 -1.14
N ILE A 38 8.09 -3.03 -0.92
CA ILE A 38 8.81 -4.32 -0.94
C ILE A 38 9.37 -4.55 -2.35
N TYR A 39 8.55 -4.39 -3.38
CA TYR A 39 8.94 -4.58 -4.77
C TYR A 39 10.08 -3.65 -5.18
N PHE A 40 10.00 -2.37 -4.85
CA PHE A 40 11.04 -1.39 -5.12
C PHE A 40 12.33 -1.67 -4.35
N HIS A 41 12.22 -2.19 -3.13
CA HIS A 41 13.39 -2.54 -2.34
C HIS A 41 14.10 -3.79 -2.89
N VAL A 42 13.33 -4.82 -3.25
CA VAL A 42 13.87 -6.08 -3.81
C VAL A 42 14.50 -5.86 -5.18
N ASN A 43 13.89 -5.03 -6.04
CA ASN A 43 14.38 -4.79 -7.40
C ASN A 43 15.24 -3.53 -7.53
N LYS A 44 15.76 -3.01 -6.42
CA LYS A 44 16.61 -1.82 -6.43
C LYS A 44 17.82 -2.04 -7.34
N GLY A 45 18.04 -1.13 -8.28
CA GLY A 45 19.12 -1.19 -9.29
C GLY A 45 18.71 -1.87 -10.60
N LEU A 46 17.60 -2.60 -10.64
CA LEU A 46 17.02 -3.17 -11.86
C LEU A 46 15.86 -2.34 -12.41
N LEU A 47 15.28 -1.49 -11.56
CA LEU A 47 14.17 -0.64 -11.93
C LEU A 47 14.63 0.44 -12.90
N PHE A 48 13.80 0.74 -13.89
CA PHE A 48 14.08 1.77 -14.89
C PHE A 48 14.51 3.11 -14.27
N LYS A 49 13.88 3.53 -13.17
CA LYS A 49 14.24 4.74 -12.42
C LYS A 49 15.68 4.72 -11.89
N ASP A 50 16.17 3.57 -11.45
CA ASP A 50 17.50 3.41 -10.88
C ASP A 50 18.54 3.34 -12.00
N VAL A 51 18.23 2.62 -13.08
CA VAL A 51 19.07 2.56 -14.28
C VAL A 51 19.20 3.96 -14.92
N MET A 52 18.09 4.68 -15.08
CA MET A 52 18.09 6.01 -15.68
C MET A 52 18.81 7.03 -14.78
N ALA A 53 18.68 6.93 -13.46
CA ALA A 53 19.49 7.72 -12.53
C ALA A 53 21.00 7.44 -12.69
N SER A 54 21.38 6.17 -12.85
CA SER A 54 22.79 5.79 -13.06
C SER A 54 23.36 6.26 -14.41
N ILE A 55 22.55 6.26 -15.48
CA ILE A 55 22.97 6.77 -16.79
C ILE A 55 23.16 8.28 -16.72
N LYS A 56 22.21 9.00 -16.12
CA LYS A 56 22.31 10.46 -15.99
C LYS A 56 23.53 10.89 -15.17
N GLN A 57 23.86 10.15 -14.10
CA GLN A 57 25.09 10.40 -13.33
C GLN A 57 26.35 10.19 -14.17
N LYS A 58 26.38 9.16 -15.04
CA LYS A 58 27.53 8.94 -15.93
C LYS A 58 27.69 10.05 -16.96
N GLU A 59 26.59 10.57 -17.52
CA GLU A 59 26.62 11.70 -18.47
C GLU A 59 27.10 13.01 -17.82
N GLU A 60 26.94 13.18 -16.49
CA GLU A 60 27.44 14.37 -15.77
C GLU A 60 28.92 14.25 -15.36
N GLU A 61 29.49 13.04 -15.39
CA GLU A 61 30.90 12.78 -15.07
C GLU A 61 31.83 12.83 -16.30
N GLU A 62 31.28 12.80 -17.52
CA GLU A 62 31.99 13.00 -18.80
C GLU A 62 32.06 14.48 -19.22
#